data_AF-A0A957I4P1-F1
#
_entry.id   AF-A0A957I4P1-F1
#
_cell.length_a   1.000
_cell.length_b   1.000
_cell.length_c   1.000
_cell.angle_alpha   90.00
_cell.angle_beta   90.00
_cell.angle_gamma   90.00
#
_symmetry.space_group_name_H-M   'P 1'
#
loop_
_entity.id
_entity.type
_entity.pdbx_description
1 polymer ?
#
loop_
_entity_poly.entity_id
_entity_poly.type
_entity_poly.pdbx_seq_one_letter_code
_entity_poly.pdbx_strand_id
1 'polypeptide(L)' 'MAYKDLSHFIDTLEKAGELRRITVPVNRDLEITEITDRVSKMPASGNKALLFENVAG' A
#
# COMPACT_ATOMS: atom_id res chain seq x y z
N MET A 1 5.58 -15.92 13.96
CA MET A 1 6.89 -15.25 14.12
C MET A 1 6.67 -13.76 14.00
N ALA A 2 7.35 -12.96 14.83
CA ALA A 2 7.33 -11.52 14.66
C ALA A 2 8.17 -11.13 13.44
N TYR A 3 7.75 -10.10 12.69
CA TYR A 3 8.60 -9.50 11.68
C TYR A 3 9.76 -8.76 12.37
N LYS A 4 10.94 -8.80 11.76
CA LYS A 4 12.15 -8.13 12.29
C LYS A 4 11.98 -6.61 12.40
N ASP A 5 11.38 -6.01 11.38
CA ASP A 5 11.12 -4.58 11.26
C ASP A 5 10.03 -4.35 10.19
N LEU A 6 9.68 -3.08 9.94
CA LEU A 6 8.69 -2.71 8.93
C LEU A 6 9.11 -3.09 7.51
N SER A 7 10.39 -2.95 7.17
CA SER A 7 10.91 -3.31 5.84
C SER A 7 10.75 -4.81 5.57
N HIS A 8 11.09 -5.65 6.55
CA HIS A 8 10.88 -7.09 6.48
C HIS A 8 9.40 -7.46 6.34
N PHE A 9 8.49 -6.69 6.97
CA PHE A 9 7.06 -6.88 6.79
C PHE A 9 6.60 -6.52 5.37
N ILE A 10 7.05 -5.39 4.82
CA ILE A 10 6.78 -4.96 3.45
C ILE A 10 7.26 -6.02 2.44
N ASP A 11 8.49 -6.52 2.59
CA ASP A 11 9.05 -7.58 1.74
C ASP A 11 8.23 -8.87 1.80
N THR A 12 7.68 -9.20 2.98
CA THR A 12 6.82 -10.37 3.14
C THR A 12 5.52 -10.21 2.39
N LEU A 13 4.88 -9.02 2.47
CA LEU A 13 3.66 -8.71 1.72
C LEU A 13 3.90 -8.76 0.21
N GLU A 14 5.03 -8.23 -0.26
CA GLU A 14 5.40 -8.26 -1.68
C GLU A 14 5.57 -9.69 -2.19
N LYS A 15 6.31 -10.54 -1.46
CA LYS A 15 6.49 -11.97 -1.79
C LYS A 15 5.19 -12.76 -1.79
N ALA A 16 4.24 -12.39 -0.94
CA ALA A 16 2.90 -12.98 -0.89
C ALA A 16 1.96 -12.45 -1.99
N GLY A 17 2.37 -11.43 -2.75
CA GLY A 17 1.51 -10.75 -3.72
C GLY A 17 0.43 -9.87 -3.09
N GLU A 18 0.56 -9.54 -1.81
CA GLU A 18 -0.39 -8.75 -1.00
C GLU A 18 -0.04 -7.25 -0.96
N LEU A 19 1.03 -6.83 -1.64
CA LEU A 19 1.45 -5.44 -1.76
C LEU A 19 1.24 -4.92 -3.18
N ARG A 20 0.78 -3.67 -3.29
CA ARG A 20 0.79 -2.88 -4.52
C ARG A 20 1.66 -1.64 -4.31
N ARG A 21 2.70 -1.50 -5.15
CA ARG A 21 3.52 -0.29 -5.24
C ARG A 21 2.86 0.71 -6.19
N ILE A 22 2.70 1.94 -5.72
CA ILE A 22 2.15 3.06 -6.47
C ILE A 22 3.31 4.02 -6.75
N THR A 23 3.85 3.93 -7.98
CA THR A 23 5.03 4.68 -8.43
C THR A 23 4.68 6.02 -9.10
N VAL A 24 3.43 6.17 -9.52
CA VAL A 24 2.93 7.43 -10.09
C VAL A 24 2.88 8.52 -9.01
N PRO A 25 3.09 9.80 -9.35
CA PRO A 25 2.92 10.90 -8.40
C PRO A 25 1.50 10.90 -7.81
N VAL A 26 1.39 11.00 -6.48
CA VAL A 26 0.12 11.10 -5.75
C VAL A 26 0.19 12.28 -4.77
N ASN A 27 -0.84 13.09 -4.68
CA ASN A 27 -0.93 14.19 -3.73
C ASN A 27 -1.14 13.68 -2.29
N ARG A 28 -0.41 14.26 -1.32
CA ARG A 28 -0.66 13.96 0.11
C ARG A 28 -2.03 14.43 0.60
N ASP A 29 -2.57 15.47 -0.01
CA ASP A 29 -3.81 16.10 0.42
C ASP A 29 -5.00 15.32 -0.14
N LEU A 30 -5.60 14.49 0.73
CA LEU A 30 -6.82 13.71 0.51
C LEU A 30 -6.74 12.60 -0.56
N GLU A 31 -5.84 12.67 -1.53
CA GLU A 31 -5.74 11.67 -2.60
C GLU A 31 -5.29 10.29 -2.06
N ILE A 32 -4.23 10.24 -1.25
CA ILE A 32 -3.80 9.00 -0.57
C ILE A 32 -4.96 8.39 0.23
N THR A 33 -5.70 9.23 0.95
CA THR A 33 -6.83 8.79 1.78
C THR A 33 -7.96 8.20 0.94
N GLU A 34 -8.33 8.84 -0.18
CA GLU A 34 -9.37 8.34 -1.08
C GLU A 34 -8.98 6.99 -1.69
N ILE A 35 -7.75 6.88 -2.20
CA ILE A 35 -7.22 5.63 -2.78
C ILE A 35 -7.25 4.51 -1.74
N THR A 36 -6.77 4.80 -0.52
CA THR A 36 -6.71 3.81 0.57
C THR A 36 -8.10 3.38 1.03
N ASP A 37 -9.05 4.32 1.14
CA ASP A 37 -10.44 4.06 1.53
C ASP A 37 -11.14 3.14 0.51
N ARG A 38 -10.96 3.44 -0.78
CA ARG A 38 -11.53 2.63 -1.86
C ARG A 38 -10.98 1.21 -1.84
N VAL A 39 -9.66 1.04 -1.79
CA VAL A 39 -9.00 -0.28 -1.79
C VAL A 39 -9.39 -1.11 -0.57
N SER A 40 -9.46 -0.49 0.61
CA SER A 40 -9.83 -1.19 1.85
C SER A 40 -11.26 -1.72 1.83
N LYS A 41 -12.14 -1.14 1.00
CA LYS A 41 -13.55 -1.54 0.84
C LYS A 41 -13.79 -2.46 -0.37
N MET A 42 -12.75 -2.77 -1.15
CA MET A 42 -12.87 -3.74 -2.24
C MET A 42 -13.05 -5.16 -1.69
N PRO A 43 -13.56 -6.09 -2.50
CA PRO A 43 -13.52 -7.52 -2.18
C PRO A 43 -12.09 -7.97 -1.84
N ALA A 44 -11.95 -9.08 -1.12
CA ALA A 44 -10.64 -9.58 -0.66
C ALA A 44 -9.58 -9.71 -1.78
N SER A 45 -9.99 -9.97 -3.02
CA SER A 45 -9.08 -10.02 -4.17
C SER A 45 -8.45 -8.67 -4.56
N GLY A 46 -9.11 -7.56 -4.22
CA GLY A 46 -8.68 -6.18 -4.49
C GLY A 46 -8.16 -5.44 -3.26
N ASN A 47 -8.51 -5.88 -2.05
CA ASN A 47 -8.03 -5.30 -0.80
C ASN A 47 -6.57 -5.74 -0.57
N LYS A 48 -5.64 -4.87 -0.92
CA LYS A 48 -4.19 -5.10 -0.80
C LYS A 48 -3.53 -3.94 -0.06
N ALA A 49 -2.39 -4.21 0.55
CA ALA A 49 -1.54 -3.17 1.11
C ALA A 49 -1.03 -2.25 -0.02
N LEU A 50 -0.96 -0.95 0.25
CA LEU A 50 -0.49 0.06 -0.68
C LEU A 50 0.81 0.68 -0.18
N LEU A 51 1.80 0.79 -1.07
CA LEU A 51 3.03 1.54 -0.82
C LEU A 51 3.14 2.66 -1.85
N PHE A 52 2.97 3.90 -1.41
CA PHE A 52 3.12 5.10 -2.25
C PHE A 52 4.59 5.54 -2.23
N GLU A 53 5.23 5.54 -3.40
CA GLU A 53 6.68 5.79 -3.52
C GLU A 53 6.99 7.21 -4.03
N ASN A 54 5.99 7.89 -4.59
CA ASN A 54 6.13 9.21 -5.18
C ASN A 54 4.98 10.12 -4.71
N VAL A 55 5.13 10.70 -3.52
CA VAL A 55 4.12 11.58 -2.94
C VAL A 55 4.48 13.04 -3.20
N ALA A 56 3.63 13.73 -3.95
CA ALA A 56 3.76 15.15 -4.24
C ALA A 56 3.24 16.01 -3.07
N GLY A 57 4.01 17.03 -2.72
CA GLY A 57 3.69 18.05 -1.72
C GLY A 57 4.91 18.55 -0.97
#